data_AF-A0A091F0G5-F1
#
_entry.id   AF-A0A091F0G5-F1
#
_cell.length_a   1.000
_cell.length_b   1.000
_cell.length_c   1.000
_cell.angle_alpha   90.00
_cell.angle_beta   90.00
_cell.angle_gamma   90.00
#
_symmetry.space_group_name_H-M   'P 1'
#
loop_
_entity.id
_entity.type
_entity.pdbx_description
1 polymer ?
#
loop_
_entity_poly.entity_id
_entity_poly.type
_entity_poly.pdbx_seq_one_letter_code
_entity_poly.pdbx_strand_id
1 'polypeptide(L)'
;ASQLIPATSGSAGLDLATSQPVTLATTSVHLVPTGVWGPIGNNMHALLIGHSSTTKLGLFVLPGVIDSDYEGEIQIMLWMPKPPCFIPTGQRLAPLVSFCSTNPGGKGKRGAAGFGSTGQPQIFWASAITAAQPTMVCTIDGKEFKGLVDTGADVSIIKASDWPSDWPTVDPASTLVGVGGLQCPHQSAHLCLVHGPNGQTARIAPFIALVPCTLWGRDVLGQFGTTV
;
A
#
# COMPACT_ATOMS: atom_id res chain seq x y z
N ALA A 1 14.86 15.13 27.29
CA ALA A 1 15.07 15.24 25.83
C ALA A 1 16.27 14.40 25.46
N SER A 2 16.16 13.53 24.46
CA SER A 2 17.30 12.84 23.87
C SER A 2 18.26 13.88 23.31
N GLN A 3 19.45 13.97 23.89
CA GLN A 3 20.44 14.94 23.42
C GLN A 3 20.99 14.49 22.07
N LEU A 4 20.92 15.37 21.08
CA LEU A 4 21.58 15.18 19.78
C LEU A 4 23.08 15.30 19.98
N ILE A 5 23.82 14.20 19.81
CA ILE A 5 25.26 14.15 20.07
C ILE A 5 25.96 13.58 18.82
N PRO A 6 27.00 14.25 18.28
CA PRO A 6 27.80 13.66 17.22
C PRO A 6 28.64 12.50 17.77
N ALA A 7 28.86 11.46 16.96
CA ALA A 7 29.67 10.32 17.38
C ALA A 7 31.14 10.70 17.63
N THR A 8 31.68 11.65 16.84
CA THR A 8 33.05 12.17 16.91
C THR A 8 33.07 13.64 16.51
N SER A 9 34.20 14.33 16.72
CA SER A 9 34.40 15.70 16.22
C SER A 9 34.36 15.82 14.69
N GLY A 10 34.62 14.72 13.96
CA GLY A 10 34.56 14.67 12.50
C GLY A 10 33.23 14.13 11.95
N SER A 11 32.22 13.91 12.80
CA SER A 11 30.94 13.35 12.37
C SER A 11 30.14 14.36 11.55
N ALA A 12 29.64 13.92 10.40
CA ALA A 12 28.83 14.76 9.51
C ALA A 12 27.43 15.09 10.04
N GLY A 13 26.94 14.34 11.04
CA GLY A 13 25.59 14.52 11.56
C GLY A 13 25.46 14.17 13.04
N LEU A 14 24.29 14.51 13.58
CA LEU A 14 23.91 14.32 14.99
C LEU A 14 23.04 13.07 15.13
N ASP A 15 23.41 12.15 16.02
CA ASP A 15 22.69 10.88 16.15
C ASP A 15 21.31 11.04 16.78
N LEU A 16 20.30 10.50 16.11
CA LEU A 16 18.97 10.26 16.65
C LEU A 16 18.90 8.88 17.31
N ALA A 17 18.33 8.88 18.50
CA ALA A 17 18.07 7.69 19.29
C ALA A 17 16.56 7.41 19.38
N THR A 18 16.20 6.15 19.59
CA THR A 18 14.81 5.77 19.89
C THR A 18 14.40 6.34 21.26
N SER A 19 13.21 6.92 21.36
CA SER A 19 12.69 7.45 22.64
C SER A 19 12.05 6.37 23.52
N GLN A 20 11.74 5.21 22.95
CA GLN A 20 11.05 4.10 23.60
C GLN A 20 11.47 2.76 22.98
N PRO A 21 11.20 1.61 23.62
CA PRO A 21 11.56 0.31 23.04
C PRO A 21 10.64 0.02 21.85
N VAL A 22 11.19 -0.58 20.80
CA VAL A 22 10.47 -0.86 19.55
C VAL A 22 10.59 -2.34 19.20
N THR A 23 9.45 -2.96 18.85
CA THR A 23 9.43 -4.29 18.24
C THR A 23 8.88 -4.19 16.83
N LEU A 24 9.71 -4.52 15.83
CA LEU A 24 9.29 -4.62 14.44
C LEU A 24 8.79 -6.05 14.21
N ALA A 25 7.48 -6.24 14.18
CA ALA A 25 6.84 -7.55 14.03
C ALA A 25 6.48 -7.89 12.58
N THR A 26 6.48 -6.89 11.69
CA THR A 26 6.03 -7.00 10.30
C THR A 26 7.09 -6.45 9.35
N THR A 27 6.90 -6.69 8.06
CA THR A 27 7.77 -6.16 6.99
C THR A 27 7.36 -4.76 6.52
N SER A 28 6.37 -4.13 7.18
CA SER A 28 5.94 -2.77 6.90
C SER A 28 6.98 -1.75 7.36
N VAL A 29 6.83 -0.52 6.89
CA VAL A 29 7.60 0.61 7.43
C VAL A 29 7.02 1.01 8.79
N HIS A 30 7.88 1.19 9.78
CA HIS A 30 7.51 1.65 11.11
C HIS A 30 8.06 3.05 11.36
N LEU A 31 7.20 3.95 11.83
CA LEU A 31 7.61 5.28 12.30
C LEU A 31 7.98 5.20 13.77
N VAL A 32 9.26 5.45 14.07
CA VAL A 32 9.79 5.37 15.43
C VAL A 32 10.03 6.77 15.99
N PRO A 33 9.38 7.15 17.11
CA PRO A 33 9.61 8.44 17.74
C PRO A 33 11.03 8.55 18.30
N THR A 34 11.56 9.76 18.29
CA THR A 34 12.91 10.06 18.79
C THR A 34 12.91 10.96 20.02
N GLY A 35 11.79 11.64 20.30
CA GLY A 35 11.71 12.70 21.29
C GLY A 35 12.41 14.00 20.86
N VAL A 36 12.94 14.07 19.64
CA VAL A 36 13.53 15.27 19.05
C VAL A 36 12.49 15.94 18.17
N TRP A 37 12.29 17.24 18.40
CA TRP A 37 11.32 18.06 17.67
C TRP A 37 12.05 19.06 16.79
N GLY A 38 11.49 19.36 15.63
CA GLY A 38 11.93 20.48 14.82
C GLY A 38 11.52 21.83 15.42
N PRO A 39 11.98 22.94 14.84
CA PRO A 39 12.90 23.01 13.70
C PRO A 39 14.35 22.70 14.10
N ILE A 40 15.16 22.27 13.13
CA ILE A 40 16.58 21.92 13.34
C ILE A 40 17.44 23.16 13.65
N GLY A 41 16.91 24.35 13.36
CA GLY A 41 17.55 25.64 13.59
C GLY A 41 18.25 26.22 12.36
N ASN A 42 18.59 27.51 12.43
CA ASN A 42 19.36 28.24 11.40
C ASN A 42 18.80 28.15 9.96
N ASN A 43 17.48 27.95 9.81
CA ASN A 43 16.84 27.70 8.52
C ASN A 43 17.48 26.56 7.70
N MET A 44 18.11 25.59 8.37
CA MET A 44 18.71 24.44 7.72
C MET A 44 17.70 23.31 7.56
N HIS A 45 17.81 22.59 6.46
CA HIS A 45 17.17 21.30 6.28
C HIS A 45 18.08 20.22 6.85
N ALA A 46 17.57 19.01 7.05
CA ALA A 46 18.43 17.86 7.31
C ALA A 46 18.04 16.61 6.56
N LEU A 47 19.05 15.80 6.26
CA LEU A 47 18.91 14.46 5.73
C LEU A 47 18.96 13.46 6.89
N LEU A 48 17.91 12.68 7.02
CA LEU A 48 17.86 11.48 7.85
C LEU A 48 18.38 10.30 7.03
N ILE A 49 19.42 9.62 7.51
CA ILE A 49 20.00 8.45 6.85
C ILE A 49 20.37 7.37 7.87
N GLY A 50 20.42 6.09 7.48
CA GLY A 50 20.78 5.01 8.40
C GLY A 50 22.26 4.92 8.71
N HIS A 51 22.60 4.54 9.94
CA HIS A 51 23.95 4.07 10.27
C HIS A 51 24.27 2.80 9.48
N SER A 52 25.50 2.72 8.97
CA SER A 52 26.00 1.52 8.28
C SER A 52 25.99 0.28 9.19
N SER A 53 26.20 0.46 10.49
CA SER A 53 26.10 -0.62 11.49
C SER A 53 24.68 -1.19 11.59
N THR A 54 23.66 -0.33 11.56
CA THR A 54 22.25 -0.71 11.53
C THR A 54 21.91 -1.47 10.25
N THR A 55 22.31 -0.93 9.09
CA THR A 55 22.11 -1.57 7.78
C THR A 55 22.77 -2.94 7.70
N LYS A 56 23.96 -3.12 8.29
CA LYS A 56 24.67 -4.41 8.35
C LYS A 56 23.88 -5.48 9.11
N LEU A 57 23.03 -5.10 10.06
CA LEU A 57 22.14 -5.99 10.80
C LEU A 57 20.82 -6.28 10.06
N GLY A 58 20.65 -5.76 8.84
CA GLY A 58 19.43 -5.92 8.04
C GLY A 58 18.30 -4.97 8.43
N LEU A 59 18.55 -4.02 9.34
CA LEU A 59 17.62 -2.96 9.70
C LEU A 59 17.92 -1.73 8.86
N PHE A 60 16.95 -1.28 8.06
CA PHE A 60 17.10 -0.14 7.18
C PHE A 60 16.40 1.08 7.76
N VAL A 61 17.11 2.21 7.81
CA VAL A 61 16.48 3.52 7.96
C VAL A 61 16.21 4.04 6.56
N LEU A 62 14.94 4.27 6.24
CA LEU A 62 14.56 4.86 4.97
C LEU A 62 14.95 6.35 4.97
N PRO A 63 15.58 6.85 3.90
CA PRO A 63 15.97 8.25 3.83
C PRO A 63 14.78 9.20 3.97
N GLY A 64 14.99 10.32 4.64
CA GLY A 64 13.99 11.37 4.79
C GLY A 64 14.63 12.75 4.75
N VAL A 65 13.90 13.73 4.20
CA VAL A 65 14.27 15.14 4.28
C VAL A 65 13.39 15.78 5.36
N ILE A 66 14.05 16.44 6.32
CA ILE A 66 13.41 17.26 7.33
C ILE A 66 13.51 18.71 6.87
N ASP A 67 12.36 19.33 6.61
CA ASP A 67 12.30 20.72 6.19
C ASP A 67 12.67 21.66 7.33
N SER A 68 13.23 22.82 6.98
CA SER A 68 13.69 23.82 7.95
C SER A 68 12.56 24.42 8.78
N ASP A 69 11.33 24.39 8.28
CA ASP A 69 10.10 24.84 8.92
C ASP A 69 9.21 23.68 9.42
N TYR A 70 9.76 22.47 9.52
CA TYR A 70 9.08 21.35 10.16
C TYR A 70 9.10 21.53 11.69
N GLU A 71 7.91 21.56 12.30
CA GLU A 71 7.73 21.79 13.74
C GLU A 71 7.32 20.51 14.50
N GLY A 72 7.16 19.40 13.79
CA GLY A 72 6.75 18.12 14.38
C GLY A 72 7.91 17.33 14.99
N GLU A 73 7.57 16.18 15.57
CA GLU A 73 8.56 15.23 16.06
C GLU A 73 9.28 14.57 14.87
N ILE A 74 10.62 14.58 14.91
CA ILE A 74 11.42 13.87 13.93
C ILE A 74 11.34 12.38 14.24
N GLN A 75 10.72 11.60 13.35
CA GLN A 75 10.60 10.15 13.50
C GLN A 75 11.55 9.41 12.55
N ILE A 76 12.06 8.25 12.98
CA ILE A 76 12.90 7.38 12.17
C ILE A 76 12.02 6.38 11.43
N MET A 77 12.08 6.38 10.11
CA MET A 77 11.38 5.41 9.26
C MET A 77 12.20 4.12 9.19
N LEU A 78 11.78 3.09 9.92
CA LEU A 78 12.45 1.80 9.94
C LEU A 78 11.77 0.78 9.03
N TRP A 79 12.58 0.01 8.32
CA TRP A 79 12.15 -1.15 7.54
C TRP A 79 13.05 -2.34 7.82
N MET A 80 12.44 -3.49 8.14
CA MET A 80 13.13 -4.75 8.39
C MET A 80 12.52 -5.83 7.49
N PRO A 81 13.25 -6.35 6.49
CA PRO A 81 12.73 -7.38 5.60
C PRO A 81 12.44 -8.72 6.29
N LYS A 82 13.08 -8.98 7.45
CA LYS A 82 12.98 -10.25 8.18
C LYS A 82 12.70 -10.01 9.67
N PRO A 83 11.46 -9.66 10.05
CA PRO A 83 11.05 -9.57 11.46
C PRO A 83 11.06 -10.95 12.15
N PRO A 84 11.05 -11.02 13.50
CA PRO A 84 10.97 -9.91 14.44
C PRO A 84 12.33 -9.26 14.74
N CYS A 85 12.31 -7.97 15.05
CA CYS A 85 13.48 -7.23 15.53
C CYS A 85 13.10 -6.39 16.77
N PHE A 86 13.86 -6.54 17.86
CA PHE A 86 13.72 -5.72 19.04
C PHE A 86 14.82 -4.66 19.09
N ILE A 87 14.44 -3.41 19.35
CA ILE A 87 15.33 -2.26 19.47
C ILE A 87 15.11 -1.65 20.86
N PRO A 88 16.13 -1.65 21.73
CA PRO A 88 16.04 -1.00 23.04
C PRO A 88 15.84 0.52 22.93
N THR A 89 15.30 1.12 23.99
CA THR A 89 15.27 2.58 24.16
C THR A 89 16.69 3.16 24.13
N GLY A 90 16.87 4.34 23.53
CA GLY A 90 18.15 5.04 23.50
C GLY A 90 19.11 4.53 22.41
N GLN A 91 18.70 3.57 21.59
CA GLN A 91 19.52 3.07 20.50
C GLN A 91 19.66 4.13 19.42
N ARG A 92 20.90 4.53 19.12
CA ARG A 92 21.23 5.44 18.02
C ARG A 92 21.18 4.70 16.70
N LEU A 93 20.34 5.17 15.77
CA LEU A 93 20.06 4.46 14.52
C LEU A 93 20.35 5.28 13.26
N ALA A 94 20.24 6.60 13.35
CA ALA A 94 20.30 7.49 12.19
C ALA A 94 20.93 8.84 12.57
N PRO A 95 21.94 9.36 11.85
CA PRO A 95 22.36 10.73 12.03
C PRO A 95 21.46 11.68 11.23
N LEU A 96 21.27 12.89 11.76
CA LEU A 96 20.75 14.04 11.02
C LEU A 96 21.93 14.82 10.44
N VAL A 97 22.02 14.87 9.11
CA VAL A 97 23.03 15.65 8.38
C VAL A 97 22.39 16.94 7.89
N SER A 98 22.73 18.07 8.50
CA SER A 98 22.16 19.37 8.16
C SER A 98 22.76 19.96 6.88
N PHE A 99 21.93 20.61 6.07
CA PHE A 99 22.35 21.30 4.84
C PHE A 99 21.51 22.55 4.55
N CYS A 100 22.08 23.49 3.79
CA CYS A 100 21.39 24.68 3.32
C CYS A 100 20.83 24.45 1.91
N SER A 101 19.57 24.81 1.67
CA SER A 101 18.99 24.82 0.33
C SER A 101 19.21 26.19 -0.34
N THR A 102 19.45 26.20 -1.65
CA THR A 102 19.53 27.42 -2.47
C THR A 102 18.26 27.67 -3.27
N ASN A 103 17.17 26.94 -3.00
CA ASN A 103 15.94 27.06 -3.76
C ASN A 103 15.21 28.37 -3.43
N PRO A 104 14.63 29.07 -4.44
CA PRO A 104 13.75 30.20 -4.18
C PRO A 104 12.51 29.70 -3.45
N GLY A 105 12.35 30.09 -2.18
CA GLY A 105 11.29 29.58 -1.30
C GLY A 105 9.89 29.75 -1.88
N GLY A 106 9.08 28.69 -1.77
CA GLY A 106 7.66 28.73 -2.15
C GLY A 106 6.80 29.50 -1.15
N LYS A 107 5.58 29.88 -1.57
CA LYS A 107 4.57 30.49 -0.67
C LYS A 107 3.85 29.38 0.11
N GLY A 108 4.38 28.99 1.26
CA GLY A 108 3.76 28.00 2.14
C GLY A 108 4.57 27.75 3.40
N LYS A 109 3.91 27.26 4.46
CA LYS A 109 4.57 26.74 5.67
C LYS A 109 4.23 25.26 5.80
N ARG A 110 5.22 24.45 6.15
CA ARG A 110 5.05 23.04 6.46
C ARG A 110 4.32 22.84 7.79
N GLY A 111 4.78 23.50 8.85
CA GLY A 111 4.23 23.36 10.21
C GLY A 111 4.51 21.97 10.81
N ALA A 112 3.63 21.51 11.70
CA ALA A 112 3.82 20.23 12.42
C ALA A 112 3.42 18.98 11.61
N ALA A 113 2.75 19.13 10.47
CA ALA A 113 2.21 18.00 9.72
C ALA A 113 3.31 17.30 8.88
N GLY A 114 3.61 16.04 9.19
CA GLY A 114 4.62 15.21 8.52
C GLY A 114 4.07 13.90 7.94
N PHE A 115 4.94 13.07 7.36
CA PHE A 115 4.68 11.65 7.02
C PHE A 115 3.37 11.39 6.23
N GLY A 116 3.15 12.14 5.14
CA GLY A 116 1.96 11.99 4.27
C GLY A 116 1.00 13.18 4.28
N SER A 117 1.37 14.27 4.97
CA SER A 117 0.56 15.50 5.08
C SER A 117 0.44 16.33 3.79
N THR A 118 1.32 16.13 2.81
CA THR A 118 1.36 16.88 1.54
C THR A 118 0.47 16.29 0.44
N GLY A 119 -0.41 15.35 0.80
CA GLY A 119 -1.26 14.59 -0.11
C GLY A 119 -0.96 13.09 -0.05
N GLN A 120 -1.97 12.26 -0.29
CA GLN A 120 -1.76 10.82 -0.39
C GLN A 120 -1.03 10.51 -1.70
N PRO A 121 0.17 9.91 -1.66
CA PRO A 121 0.82 9.48 -2.89
C PRO A 121 -0.09 8.47 -3.61
N GLN A 122 -0.35 8.68 -4.91
CA GLN A 122 -1.08 7.73 -5.75
C GLN A 122 -0.17 6.54 -6.12
N ILE A 123 0.34 5.84 -5.11
CA ILE A 123 1.13 4.63 -5.26
C ILE A 123 0.18 3.46 -5.03
N PHE A 124 -0.23 2.83 -6.13
CA PHE A 124 -1.03 1.62 -6.07
C PHE A 124 -0.09 0.43 -6.01
N TRP A 125 -0.13 -0.30 -4.91
CA TRP A 125 0.52 -1.61 -4.84
C TRP A 125 -0.27 -2.56 -5.74
N ALA A 126 0.27 -2.85 -6.92
CA ALA A 126 -0.16 -4.02 -7.65
C ALA A 126 0.27 -5.22 -6.81
N SER A 127 -0.69 -5.98 -6.28
CA SER A 127 -0.37 -7.26 -5.69
C SER A 127 0.36 -8.05 -6.76
N ALA A 128 1.60 -8.49 -6.48
CA ALA A 128 2.20 -9.51 -7.31
C ALA A 128 1.16 -10.63 -7.34
N ILE A 129 0.66 -10.94 -8.53
CA ILE A 129 -0.15 -12.13 -8.73
C ILE A 129 0.79 -13.28 -8.35
N THR A 130 0.74 -13.69 -7.08
CA THR A 130 1.52 -14.82 -6.61
C THR A 130 1.13 -15.99 -7.50
N ALA A 131 2.05 -16.93 -7.73
CA ALA A 131 1.76 -18.13 -8.53
C ALA A 131 0.50 -18.88 -8.05
N ALA A 132 0.07 -18.64 -6.81
CA ALA A 132 -1.26 -18.94 -6.30
C ALA A 132 -2.26 -17.79 -6.58
N GLN A 133 -2.68 -17.63 -7.83
CA GLN A 133 -3.90 -16.87 -8.16
C GLN A 133 -5.05 -17.44 -7.34
N PRO A 134 -5.66 -16.72 -6.36
CA PRO A 134 -6.78 -17.25 -5.62
C PRO A 134 -7.93 -17.42 -6.60
N THR A 135 -8.18 -18.66 -7.03
CA THR A 135 -9.25 -18.98 -7.96
C THR A 135 -10.38 -19.65 -7.22
N MET A 136 -11.60 -19.33 -7.62
CA MET A 136 -12.83 -19.92 -7.11
C MET A 136 -13.60 -20.51 -8.28
N VAL A 137 -14.15 -21.70 -8.07
CA VAL A 137 -15.11 -22.32 -8.99
C VAL A 137 -16.49 -22.01 -8.44
N CYS A 138 -17.31 -21.37 -9.27
CA CYS A 138 -18.72 -21.17 -8.99
C CYS A 138 -19.55 -21.76 -10.13
N THR A 139 -20.81 -22.12 -9.85
CA THR A 139 -21.73 -22.55 -10.90
C THR A 139 -22.81 -21.50 -11.16
N ILE A 140 -23.10 -21.25 -12.43
CA ILE A 140 -24.29 -20.50 -12.88
C ILE A 140 -25.13 -21.49 -13.66
N ASP A 141 -26.41 -21.64 -13.34
CA ASP A 141 -27.34 -22.55 -14.04
C ASP A 141 -26.76 -23.96 -14.33
N GLY A 142 -25.99 -24.49 -13.38
CA GLY A 142 -25.33 -25.81 -13.46
C GLY A 142 -24.02 -25.85 -14.26
N LYS A 143 -23.60 -24.77 -14.92
CA LYS A 143 -22.29 -24.67 -15.59
C LYS A 143 -21.22 -24.11 -14.65
N GLU A 144 -20.07 -24.78 -14.59
CA GLU A 144 -18.93 -24.34 -13.80
C GLU A 144 -18.13 -23.23 -14.49
N PHE A 145 -17.73 -22.24 -13.70
CA PHE A 145 -16.86 -21.14 -14.09
C PHE A 145 -15.73 -21.05 -13.06
N LYS A 146 -14.50 -21.26 -13.52
CA LYS A 146 -13.30 -21.01 -12.72
C LYS A 146 -12.81 -19.59 -12.97
N GLY A 147 -12.75 -18.79 -11.93
CA GLY A 147 -12.36 -17.39 -12.02
C GLY A 147 -11.41 -16.97 -10.90
N LEU A 148 -10.65 -15.91 -11.13
CA LEU A 148 -9.84 -15.24 -10.12
C LEU A 148 -10.75 -14.51 -9.14
N VAL A 149 -10.46 -14.62 -7.85
CA VAL A 149 -11.07 -13.80 -6.81
C VAL A 149 -10.40 -12.44 -6.82
N ASP A 150 -11.15 -11.40 -7.18
CA ASP A 150 -10.66 -10.03 -7.31
C ASP A 150 -11.44 -9.10 -6.38
N THR A 151 -10.86 -8.80 -5.22
CA THR A 151 -11.44 -7.85 -4.25
C THR A 151 -11.34 -6.40 -4.72
N GLY A 152 -10.55 -6.11 -5.75
CA GLY A 152 -10.43 -4.79 -6.37
C GLY A 152 -11.54 -4.48 -7.36
N ALA A 153 -12.14 -5.50 -7.98
CA ALA A 153 -13.21 -5.37 -8.96
C ALA A 153 -14.59 -5.19 -8.28
N ASP A 154 -15.35 -4.17 -8.67
CA ASP A 154 -16.74 -3.97 -8.22
C ASP A 154 -17.70 -5.03 -8.76
N VAL A 155 -17.45 -5.50 -9.97
CA VAL A 155 -18.34 -6.37 -10.74
C VAL A 155 -17.61 -7.62 -11.22
N SER A 156 -18.35 -8.71 -11.35
CA SER A 156 -17.85 -9.96 -11.90
C SER A 156 -17.86 -9.95 -13.44
N ILE A 157 -16.81 -10.51 -14.04
CA ILE A 157 -16.62 -10.57 -15.49
C ILE A 157 -16.39 -12.03 -15.88
N ILE A 158 -17.28 -12.60 -16.67
CA ILE A 158 -17.11 -13.92 -17.27
C ILE A 158 -16.32 -13.78 -18.57
N LYS A 159 -15.36 -14.67 -18.76
CA LYS A 159 -14.63 -14.78 -20.03
C LYS A 159 -15.57 -15.14 -21.17
N ALA A 160 -15.55 -14.36 -22.25
CA ALA A 160 -16.48 -14.52 -23.38
C ALA A 160 -16.41 -15.92 -24.03
N SER A 161 -15.25 -16.58 -24.06
CA SER A 161 -15.13 -17.95 -24.57
C SER A 161 -15.83 -19.00 -23.71
N ASP A 162 -16.08 -18.68 -22.45
CA ASP A 162 -16.63 -19.62 -21.47
C ASP A 162 -18.16 -19.41 -21.31
N TRP A 163 -18.67 -18.25 -21.73
CA TRP A 163 -20.11 -17.97 -21.76
C TRP A 163 -20.81 -18.84 -22.81
N PRO A 164 -21.86 -19.60 -22.47
CA PRO A 164 -22.62 -20.37 -23.45
C PRO A 164 -23.23 -19.50 -24.55
N SER A 165 -23.12 -19.91 -25.80
CA SER A 165 -23.60 -19.13 -26.96
C SER A 165 -25.13 -18.99 -27.00
N ASP A 166 -25.84 -19.90 -26.34
CA ASP A 166 -27.29 -19.92 -26.20
C ASP A 166 -27.79 -19.09 -25.00
N TRP A 167 -26.89 -18.59 -24.15
CA TRP A 167 -27.26 -17.74 -23.02
C TRP A 167 -27.39 -16.27 -23.45
N PRO A 168 -28.54 -15.63 -23.21
CA PRO A 168 -28.82 -14.31 -23.77
C PRO A 168 -27.95 -13.22 -23.14
N THR A 169 -27.48 -12.30 -23.98
CA THR A 169 -26.74 -11.11 -23.58
C THR A 169 -27.40 -9.84 -24.09
N VAL A 170 -27.17 -8.72 -23.40
CA VAL A 170 -27.60 -7.38 -23.79
C VAL A 170 -26.42 -6.43 -23.82
N ASP A 171 -26.59 -5.32 -24.54
CA ASP A 171 -25.67 -4.20 -24.44
C ASP A 171 -25.81 -3.57 -23.05
N PRO A 172 -24.71 -3.41 -22.30
CA PRO A 172 -24.79 -2.88 -20.95
C PRO A 172 -25.16 -1.39 -20.98
N ALA A 173 -25.99 -0.99 -20.01
CA ALA A 173 -26.35 0.41 -19.83
C ALA A 173 -25.18 1.26 -19.29
N SER A 174 -24.14 0.64 -18.73
CA SER A 174 -22.95 1.28 -18.18
C SER A 174 -21.66 0.75 -18.82
N THR A 175 -20.71 1.65 -19.02
CA THR A 175 -19.38 1.29 -19.52
C THR A 175 -18.52 0.75 -18.38
N LEU A 176 -17.90 -0.40 -18.60
CA LEU A 176 -16.90 -0.96 -17.70
C LEU A 176 -15.62 -0.12 -17.74
N VAL A 177 -15.21 0.46 -16.60
CA VAL A 177 -13.98 1.26 -16.48
C VAL A 177 -12.92 0.46 -15.71
N GLY A 178 -11.63 0.67 -16.02
CA GLY A 178 -10.52 0.05 -15.29
C GLY A 178 -9.99 -1.27 -15.85
N VAL A 179 -10.54 -1.76 -16.97
CA VAL A 179 -10.16 -3.05 -17.57
C VAL A 179 -9.30 -2.89 -18.83
N GLY A 180 -8.29 -2.03 -18.75
CA GLY A 180 -7.18 -2.01 -19.73
C GLY A 180 -7.54 -1.78 -21.21
N GLY A 181 -8.67 -1.14 -21.51
CA GLY A 181 -9.08 -0.84 -22.89
C GLY A 181 -9.78 -2.00 -23.63
N LEU A 182 -10.35 -2.97 -22.90
CA LEU A 182 -11.14 -4.04 -23.52
C LEU A 182 -12.33 -3.50 -24.32
N GLN A 183 -12.54 -4.11 -25.50
CA GLN A 183 -13.61 -3.73 -26.42
C GLN A 183 -14.91 -4.47 -26.10
N CYS A 184 -16.01 -3.69 -26.14
CA CYS A 184 -17.42 -4.11 -26.16
C CYS A 184 -17.80 -5.21 -25.16
N PRO A 185 -17.84 -4.91 -23.85
CA PRO A 185 -18.41 -5.85 -22.89
C PRO A 185 -19.92 -5.98 -23.18
N HIS A 186 -20.42 -7.22 -23.28
CA HIS A 186 -21.85 -7.49 -23.17
C HIS A 186 -22.19 -7.77 -21.70
N GLN A 187 -23.47 -7.79 -21.34
CA GLN A 187 -23.93 -8.18 -20.01
C GLN A 187 -24.95 -9.30 -20.12
N SER A 188 -25.04 -10.18 -19.12
CA SER A 188 -26.11 -11.18 -19.07
C SER A 188 -27.48 -10.49 -19.14
N ALA A 189 -28.38 -11.00 -19.99
CA ALA A 189 -29.73 -10.46 -20.10
C ALA A 189 -30.58 -10.68 -18.84
N HIS A 190 -30.16 -11.61 -17.97
CA HIS A 190 -30.89 -11.99 -16.77
C HIS A 190 -29.97 -12.01 -15.55
N LEU A 191 -30.56 -11.82 -14.36
CA LEU A 191 -29.88 -12.04 -13.09
C LEU A 191 -29.58 -13.54 -12.93
N CYS A 192 -28.30 -13.88 -12.98
CA CYS A 192 -27.78 -15.21 -12.79
C CYS A 192 -27.70 -15.53 -11.29
N LEU A 193 -28.11 -16.74 -10.92
CA LEU A 193 -27.85 -17.29 -9.58
C LEU A 193 -26.51 -18.02 -9.60
N VAL A 194 -25.53 -17.45 -8.92
CA VAL A 194 -24.20 -18.01 -8.74
C VAL A 194 -24.19 -18.84 -7.47
N HIS A 195 -23.76 -20.10 -7.55
CA HIS A 195 -23.50 -20.95 -6.38
C HIS A 195 -22.00 -21.04 -6.12
N GLY A 196 -21.61 -20.78 -4.88
CA GLY A 196 -20.24 -20.87 -4.39
C GLY A 196 -19.87 -22.28 -3.91
N PRO A 197 -18.57 -22.53 -3.69
CA PRO A 197 -18.04 -23.84 -3.35
C PRO A 197 -18.50 -24.37 -1.98
N ASN A 198 -18.91 -23.49 -1.05
CA ASN A 198 -19.38 -23.88 0.28
C ASN A 198 -20.90 -23.67 0.44
N GLY A 199 -21.67 -23.77 -0.65
CA GLY A 199 -23.13 -23.62 -0.64
C GLY A 199 -23.62 -22.17 -0.53
N GLN A 200 -22.74 -21.18 -0.68
CA GLN A 200 -23.14 -19.78 -0.75
C GLN A 200 -23.86 -19.48 -2.07
N THR A 201 -24.66 -18.42 -2.09
CA THR A 201 -25.34 -17.99 -3.31
C THR A 201 -25.23 -16.48 -3.51
N ALA A 202 -25.09 -16.04 -4.74
CA ALA A 202 -25.10 -14.64 -5.13
C ALA A 202 -25.98 -14.44 -6.36
N ARG A 203 -26.67 -13.31 -6.44
CA ARG A 203 -27.43 -12.91 -7.63
C ARG A 203 -26.74 -11.73 -8.28
N ILE A 204 -26.32 -11.91 -9.52
CA ILE A 204 -25.57 -10.90 -10.30
C ILE A 204 -26.00 -10.91 -11.76
N ALA A 205 -25.79 -9.80 -12.46
CA ALA A 205 -25.83 -9.76 -13.93
C ALA A 205 -24.39 -9.56 -14.42
N PRO A 206 -23.62 -10.67 -14.62
CA PRO A 206 -22.20 -10.56 -14.93
C PRO A 206 -21.97 -9.89 -16.28
N PHE A 207 -20.82 -9.22 -16.40
CA PHE A 207 -20.31 -8.77 -17.70
C PHE A 207 -19.64 -9.94 -18.44
N ILE A 208 -19.69 -9.91 -19.76
CA ILE A 208 -19.08 -10.88 -20.66
C ILE A 208 -18.11 -10.11 -21.55
N ALA A 209 -16.82 -10.41 -21.42
CA ALA A 209 -15.77 -9.69 -22.13
C ALA A 209 -14.62 -10.60 -22.58
N LEU A 210 -13.83 -10.12 -23.53
CA LEU A 210 -12.61 -10.79 -24.01
C LEU A 210 -11.46 -10.65 -23.00
N VAL A 211 -11.61 -11.27 -21.83
CA VAL A 211 -10.60 -11.31 -20.75
C VAL A 211 -9.76 -12.59 -20.79
N PRO A 212 -8.52 -12.60 -20.26
CA PRO A 212 -7.70 -13.81 -20.20
C PRO A 212 -8.30 -14.91 -19.31
N CYS A 213 -9.03 -14.52 -18.25
CA CYS A 213 -9.73 -15.41 -17.33
C CYS A 213 -10.96 -14.72 -16.73
N THR A 214 -11.90 -15.52 -16.21
CA THR A 214 -13.07 -15.04 -15.46
C THR A 214 -12.62 -14.37 -14.16
N LEU A 215 -13.33 -13.32 -13.75
CA LEU A 215 -13.08 -12.54 -12.53
C LEU A 215 -14.35 -12.54 -11.66
N TRP A 216 -14.19 -12.92 -10.39
CA TRP A 216 -15.21 -12.82 -9.36
C TRP A 216 -14.97 -11.54 -8.55
N GLY A 217 -15.82 -10.56 -8.78
CA GLY A 217 -15.77 -9.25 -8.12
C GLY A 217 -16.56 -9.19 -6.82
N ARG A 218 -16.60 -8.01 -6.22
CA ARG A 218 -17.28 -7.75 -4.94
C ARG A 218 -18.79 -8.02 -4.99
N ASP A 219 -19.43 -7.90 -6.15
CA ASP A 219 -20.83 -8.26 -6.37
C ASP A 219 -21.16 -9.73 -6.01
N VAL A 220 -20.22 -10.65 -6.22
CA VAL A 220 -20.32 -12.05 -5.77
C VAL A 220 -19.74 -12.22 -4.36
N LEU A 221 -18.52 -11.70 -4.13
CA LEU A 221 -17.79 -11.96 -2.89
C LEU A 221 -18.49 -11.38 -1.65
N GLY A 222 -19.11 -10.20 -1.77
CA GLY A 222 -19.86 -9.58 -0.68
C GLY A 222 -21.10 -10.40 -0.30
N GLN A 223 -21.78 -11.00 -1.29
CA GLN A 223 -22.95 -11.86 -1.06
C GLN A 223 -22.57 -13.22 -0.46
N PHE A 224 -21.36 -13.71 -0.71
CA PHE A 224 -20.83 -14.92 -0.08
C PHE A 224 -20.41 -14.74 1.39
N GLY A 225 -20.59 -13.54 1.95
CA GLY A 225 -20.24 -13.24 3.34
C GLY A 225 -18.75 -13.00 3.56
N THR A 226 -17.98 -12.84 2.47
CA THR A 226 -16.58 -12.43 2.55
C THR A 226 -16.54 -10.96 2.94
N THR A 227 -16.06 -10.65 4.15
CA THR A 227 -15.84 -9.26 4.57
C THR A 227 -14.65 -8.72 3.79
N VAL A 228 -14.90 -7.71 2.95
CA VAL A 228 -13.86 -6.95 2.23
C VAL A 228 -13.30 -5.86 3.13
#